data_AF-A0A4R6AFH1-F1
#
_entry.id   AF-A0A4R6AFH1-F1
#
_cell.length_a   1.000
_cell.length_b   1.000
_cell.length_c   1.000
_cell.angle_alpha   90.00
_cell.angle_beta   90.00
_cell.angle_gamma   90.00
#
_symmetry.space_group_name_H-M   'P 1'
#
loop_
_entity.id
_entity.type
_entity.pdbx_description
1 polymer ?
#
loop_
_entity_poly.entity_id
_entity_poly.type
_entity_poly.pdbx_seq_one_letter_code
_entity_poly.pdbx_strand_id
1 'polypeptide(L)'
;MPAPKPKARIVRAASNGRTFSTSTKNTGMSQRETLEAIMLNLADHLGIDEILKRTSARGSDFYCPNTGGAAIYQSATNTILEMSQMVLKR
;
A
#
# COMPACT_ATOMS: atom_id res chain seq x y z
N MET A 1 -6.49 19.02 -27.67
CA MET A 1 -5.89 18.16 -26.64
C MET A 1 -6.47 18.55 -25.30
N PRO A 2 -7.00 17.62 -24.48
CA PRO A 2 -7.46 17.98 -23.13
C PRO A 2 -6.28 18.45 -22.28
N ALA A 3 -6.52 19.46 -21.44
CA ALA A 3 -5.52 19.96 -20.51
C ALA A 3 -5.02 18.85 -19.56
N PRO A 4 -3.74 18.86 -19.15
CA PRO A 4 -3.23 17.88 -18.20
C PRO A 4 -3.99 17.96 -16.89
N LYS A 5 -4.47 16.80 -16.39
CA LYS A 5 -5.12 16.72 -15.08
C LYS A 5 -4.15 17.18 -13.99
N PRO A 6 -4.59 17.99 -13.01
CA PRO A 6 -3.73 18.43 -11.92
C PRO A 6 -3.21 17.23 -11.11
N LYS A 7 -1.93 17.26 -10.73
CA LYS A 7 -1.34 16.26 -9.82
C LYS A 7 -1.95 16.43 -8.43
N ALA A 8 -2.37 15.32 -7.82
CA ALA A 8 -2.80 15.30 -6.43
C ALA A 8 -1.67 15.78 -5.51
N ARG A 9 -2.02 16.49 -4.43
CA ARG A 9 -1.09 16.97 -3.41
C ARG A 9 -1.72 16.83 -2.03
N ILE A 10 -0.92 16.48 -1.03
CA ILE A 10 -1.35 16.52 0.37
C ILE A 10 -1.29 17.97 0.82
N VAL A 11 -2.42 18.50 1.31
CA VAL A 11 -2.52 19.86 1.85
C VAL A 11 -2.89 19.75 3.31
N ARG A 12 -2.23 20.53 4.18
CA ARG A 12 -2.62 20.63 5.58
C ARG A 12 -3.97 21.34 5.67
N ALA A 13 -4.98 20.69 6.24
CA ALA A 13 -6.27 21.33 6.46
C ALA A 13 -6.15 22.44 7.51
N ALA A 14 -6.77 23.58 7.26
CA ALA A 14 -6.93 24.62 8.28
C ALA A 14 -7.87 24.09 9.37
N SER A 15 -7.41 24.02 10.62
CA SER A 15 -8.25 23.64 11.76
C SER A 15 -9.10 24.84 12.15
N ASN A 16 -10.42 24.66 12.20
CA ASN A 16 -11.35 25.64 12.76
C ASN A 16 -11.47 25.55 14.30
N GLY A 17 -10.56 24.79 14.94
CA GLY A 17 -10.38 24.74 16.40
C GLY A 17 -11.48 24.00 17.18
N ARG A 18 -12.50 23.43 16.52
CA ARG A 18 -13.66 22.90 17.24
C ARG A 18 -13.72 21.38 17.36
N THR A 19 -13.26 20.61 16.38
CA THR A 19 -13.10 19.13 16.45
C THR A 19 -12.70 18.60 15.06
N PHE A 20 -11.92 17.52 14.98
CA PHE A 20 -11.83 16.70 13.76
C PHE A 20 -12.55 15.37 14.01
N SER A 21 -13.44 14.99 13.09
CA SER A 21 -14.09 13.68 13.13
C SER A 21 -13.30 12.72 12.27
N THR A 22 -12.94 11.58 12.83
CA THR A 22 -12.44 10.45 12.05
C THR A 22 -13.60 9.51 11.80
N SER A 23 -13.76 9.06 10.57
CA SER A 23 -14.65 7.93 10.27
C SER A 23 -13.77 6.79 9.83
N THR A 24 -13.71 5.76 10.65
CA THR A 24 -13.21 4.46 10.20
C THR A 24 -14.34 3.85 9.39
N LYS A 25 -14.19 3.82 8.06
CA LYS A 25 -15.13 3.10 7.21
C LYS A 25 -15.11 1.65 7.68
N ASN A 26 -16.23 1.18 8.24
CA ASN A 26 -16.35 -0.19 8.72
C ASN A 26 -16.54 -1.10 7.50
N THR A 27 -15.46 -1.35 6.78
CA THR A 27 -15.44 -2.18 5.57
C THR A 27 -15.58 -3.68 5.90
N GLY A 28 -15.69 -4.04 7.18
CA GLY A 28 -15.57 -5.42 7.66
C GLY A 28 -14.15 -5.99 7.51
N MET A 29 -13.22 -5.23 6.93
CA MET A 29 -11.83 -5.62 6.73
C MET A 29 -10.95 -5.02 7.81
N SER A 30 -10.10 -5.86 8.38
CA SER A 30 -8.97 -5.41 9.18
C SER A 30 -8.01 -4.55 8.35
N GLN A 31 -7.25 -3.70 9.03
CA GLN A 31 -6.20 -2.90 8.40
C GLN A 31 -5.20 -3.80 7.65
N ARG A 32 -4.93 -5.01 8.18
CA ARG A 32 -4.08 -6.01 7.54
C ARG A 32 -4.64 -6.45 6.20
N GLU A 33 -5.91 -6.88 6.16
CA GLU A 33 -6.56 -7.31 4.92
C GLU A 33 -6.63 -6.18 3.89
N THR A 34 -6.79 -4.93 4.34
CA THR A 34 -6.78 -3.77 3.45
C THR A 34 -5.41 -3.56 2.80
N LEU A 35 -4.33 -3.72 3.56
CA LEU A 35 -2.97 -3.59 3.04
C LEU A 35 -2.61 -4.76 2.11
N GLU A 36 -3.00 -5.99 2.46
CA GLU A 36 -2.83 -7.16 1.60
C GLU A 36 -3.61 -7.01 0.28
N ALA A 37 -4.85 -6.51 0.32
CA ALA A 37 -5.61 -6.23 -0.88
C ALA A 37 -4.94 -5.18 -1.79
N ILE A 38 -4.35 -4.13 -1.22
CA ILE A 38 -3.56 -3.15 -2.00
C ILE A 38 -2.35 -3.82 -2.64
N MET A 39 -1.62 -4.66 -1.90
CA MET A 39 -0.47 -5.39 -2.41
C MET A 39 -0.86 -6.33 -3.56
N LEU A 40 -1.96 -7.08 -3.44
CA LEU A 40 -2.47 -7.95 -4.51
C LEU A 40 -2.84 -7.17 -5.78
N ASN A 41 -3.57 -6.06 -5.64
CA ASN A 41 -3.91 -5.21 -6.79
C ASN A 41 -2.67 -4.65 -7.51
N LEU A 42 -1.63 -4.30 -6.75
CA LEU A 42 -0.35 -3.86 -7.32
C LEU A 42 0.38 -5.01 -8.00
N ALA A 43 0.37 -6.21 -7.42
CA ALA A 43 0.99 -7.41 -8.01
C ALA A 43 0.33 -7.78 -9.34
N ASP A 44 -1.00 -7.80 -9.40
CA ASP A 44 -1.77 -8.06 -10.62
C ASP A 44 -1.38 -7.08 -11.74
N HIS A 45 -1.24 -5.79 -11.40
CA HIS A 45 -0.86 -4.77 -12.37
C HIS A 45 0.61 -4.90 -12.83
N LEU A 46 1.49 -5.40 -11.95
CA LEU A 46 2.90 -5.61 -12.22
C LEU A 46 3.22 -6.98 -12.84
N GLY A 47 2.26 -7.89 -12.94
CA GLY A 47 2.49 -9.27 -13.37
C GLY A 47 3.39 -10.04 -12.39
N ILE A 48 3.22 -9.81 -11.10
CA ILE A 48 3.92 -10.53 -10.04
C ILE A 48 2.98 -11.65 -9.56
N ASP A 49 3.38 -12.89 -9.80
CA ASP A 49 2.50 -14.05 -9.53
C ASP A 49 2.30 -14.33 -8.04
N GLU A 50 3.29 -13.99 -7.20
CA GLU A 50 3.29 -14.33 -5.78
C GLU A 50 3.85 -13.23 -4.89
N ILE A 51 3.24 -13.06 -3.72
CA ILE A 51 3.78 -12.27 -2.61
C ILE A 51 4.01 -13.21 -1.43
N LEU A 52 5.28 -13.45 -1.08
CA LEU A 52 5.64 -14.32 0.01
C LEU A 52 5.38 -13.62 1.34
N LYS A 53 4.69 -14.28 2.27
CA LYS A 53 4.39 -13.79 3.62
C LYS A 53 5.16 -14.57 4.69
N ARG A 54 5.71 -13.88 5.68
CA ARG A 54 6.29 -14.48 6.89
C ARG A 54 5.87 -13.74 8.15
N THR A 55 5.58 -14.50 9.20
CA THR A 55 5.25 -13.96 10.52
C THR A 55 6.46 -14.08 11.44
N SER A 56 6.82 -12.98 12.12
CA SER A 56 7.90 -12.98 13.10
C SER A 56 7.49 -13.69 14.40
N ALA A 57 8.47 -14.03 15.24
CA ALA A 57 8.21 -14.58 16.57
C ALA A 57 7.34 -13.68 17.47
N ARG A 58 7.20 -12.39 17.13
CA ARG A 58 6.36 -11.41 17.84
C ARG A 58 4.99 -11.19 17.17
N GLY A 59 4.62 -12.01 16.19
CA GLY A 59 3.31 -11.96 15.52
C GLY A 59 3.16 -10.84 14.47
N SER A 60 4.27 -10.23 14.02
CA SER A 60 4.25 -9.22 12.95
C SER A 60 4.45 -9.87 11.59
N ASP A 61 3.64 -9.49 10.60
CA ASP A 61 3.73 -10.01 9.24
C ASP A 61 4.65 -9.16 8.35
N PHE A 62 5.47 -9.85 7.56
CA PHE A 62 6.38 -9.29 6.58
C PHE A 62 6.14 -9.94 5.21
N TYR A 63 6.38 -9.17 4.15
CA TYR A 63 6.02 -9.51 2.78
C TYR A 63 7.21 -9.33 1.84
N CYS A 64 7.26 -10.11 0.78
CA CYS A 64 8.26 -10.02 -0.28
C CYS A 64 7.59 -10.34 -1.63
N PRO A 65 7.49 -9.38 -2.57
CA PRO A 65 7.00 -9.65 -3.91
C PRO A 65 8.01 -10.54 -4.65
N ASN A 66 7.56 -11.68 -5.17
CA ASN A 66 8.43 -12.63 -5.86
C ASN A 66 8.75 -12.15 -7.28
N THR A 67 9.85 -11.41 -7.41
CA THR A 67 10.29 -10.82 -8.69
C THR A 67 11.48 -11.57 -9.32
N GLY A 68 11.76 -12.80 -8.86
CA GLY A 68 12.89 -13.62 -9.34
C GLY A 68 14.27 -13.23 -8.79
N GLY A 69 14.32 -12.32 -7.82
CA GLY A 69 15.54 -11.88 -7.13
C GLY A 69 15.70 -12.46 -5.72
N ALA A 70 16.67 -11.93 -4.96
CA ALA A 70 16.84 -12.28 -3.55
C ALA A 70 15.59 -11.89 -2.74
N ALA A 71 15.08 -12.81 -1.92
CA ALA A 71 13.89 -12.56 -1.11
C ALA A 71 14.20 -11.59 0.04
N ILE A 72 13.72 -10.35 -0.06
CA ILE A 72 13.83 -9.33 0.98
C ILE A 72 12.45 -9.09 1.59
N TYR A 73 12.25 -9.60 2.80
CA TYR A 73 11.02 -9.43 3.54
C TYR A 73 10.98 -8.05 4.23
N GLN A 74 9.87 -7.33 4.07
CA GLN A 74 9.68 -6.00 4.65
C GLN A 74 8.23 -5.81 5.14
N SER A 75 7.95 -4.69 5.80
CA SER A 75 6.60 -4.40 6.27
C SER A 75 5.62 -4.24 5.10
N ALA A 76 4.31 -4.40 5.37
CA ALA A 76 3.26 -4.19 4.38
C ALA A 76 3.35 -2.82 3.69
N THR A 77 3.55 -1.74 4.46
CA THR A 77 3.64 -0.37 3.90
C THR A 77 4.87 -0.16 3.02
N ASN A 78 6.01 -0.75 3.39
CA ASN A 78 7.23 -0.65 2.58
C ASN A 78 7.08 -1.45 1.29
N THR A 79 6.45 -2.62 1.36
CA THR A 79 6.13 -3.44 0.18
C THR A 79 5.25 -2.68 -0.80
N ILE A 80 4.18 -2.06 -0.31
CA ILE A 80 3.29 -1.21 -1.12
C ILE A 80 4.07 -0.06 -1.76
N LEU A 81 4.94 0.61 -1.00
CA LEU A 81 5.73 1.72 -1.51
C LEU A 81 6.68 1.28 -2.63
N GLU A 82 7.40 0.18 -2.44
CA GLU A 82 8.30 -0.38 -3.44
C GLU A 82 7.54 -0.77 -4.72
N MET A 83 6.46 -1.55 -4.58
CA MET A 83 5.62 -1.94 -5.72
C MET A 83 5.02 -0.73 -6.44
N SER A 84 4.57 0.29 -5.70
CA SER A 84 4.06 1.53 -6.28
C SER A 84 5.14 2.26 -7.10
N GLN A 85 6.40 2.23 -6.68
CA GLN A 85 7.51 2.78 -7.46
C GLN A 85 7.80 1.95 -8.72
N MET A 86 7.64 0.62 -8.66
CA MET A 86 7.77 -0.23 -9.85
C MET A 86 6.71 0.13 -10.91
N VAL A 87 5.47 0.43 -10.49
CA VAL A 87 4.39 0.87 -11.40
C VAL A 87 4.78 2.15 -12.13
N LEU A 88 5.42 3.10 -11.45
CA LEU A 88 5.86 4.37 -12.04
C LEU A 88 7.05 4.24 -13.01
N LYS A 89 7.79 3.13 -12.96
CA LYS A 89 8.97 2.87 -13.81
C LYS A 89 8.64 2.11 -15.09
N ARG A 90 7.40 1.65 -15.26
CA ARG A 90 6.90 1.09 -16.52
C ARG A 90 6.50 2.22 -17.49
#